data_AF-A0A4Q7S9G7-F1
#
_entry.id   AF-A0A4Q7S9G7-F1
#
_cell.length_a   1.000
_cell.length_b   1.000
_cell.length_c   1.000
_cell.angle_alpha   90.00
_cell.angle_beta   90.00
_cell.angle_gamma   90.00
#
_symmetry.space_group_name_H-M   'P 1'
#
loop_
_entity.id
_entity.type
_entity.pdbx_description
1 polymer ?
#
loop_
_entity_poly.entity_id
_entity_poly.type
_entity_poly.pdbx_seq_one_letter_code
_entity_poly.pdbx_strand_id
1 'polypeptide(L)'
;MPRNSASPLPPEVAARLEMLGARIRDARLRRKFRQVDLATRTKLSRSTIEAIERGSPDTAIGAYARALWVMGLDREIDLIADTALDAEGAALEYQPGERRVRVRKGLDNDF
;
A
#
# COMPACT_ATOMS: atom_id res chain seq x y z
N MET A 1 -14.55 -22.25 10.10
CA MET A 1 -13.98 -20.97 10.56
C MET A 1 -14.61 -19.86 9.72
N PRO A 2 -15.52 -19.03 10.27
CA PRO A 2 -16.06 -17.91 9.51
C PRO A 2 -14.91 -16.94 9.21
N ARG A 3 -14.68 -16.64 7.92
CA ARG A 3 -13.68 -15.63 7.52
C ARG A 3 -14.25 -14.27 7.92
N ASN A 4 -13.50 -13.59 8.77
CA ASN A 4 -13.80 -12.29 9.34
C ASN A 4 -14.22 -11.32 8.22
N SER A 5 -15.50 -10.94 8.19
CA SER A 5 -16.02 -9.95 7.24
C SER A 5 -15.57 -8.57 7.70
N ALA A 6 -14.38 -8.16 7.29
CA ALA A 6 -14.07 -6.74 7.25
C ALA A 6 -15.18 -6.06 6.43
N SER A 7 -15.70 -4.92 6.91
CA SER A 7 -16.68 -4.13 6.15
C SER A 7 -16.17 -3.97 4.71
N PRO A 8 -17.02 -4.18 3.68
CA PRO A 8 -16.57 -4.16 2.30
C PRO A 8 -15.83 -2.85 2.02
N LEU A 9 -14.67 -2.96 1.36
CA LEU A 9 -13.88 -1.81 0.96
C LEU A 9 -14.75 -0.84 0.14
N PRO A 10 -14.52 0.49 0.26
CA PRO A 10 -15.13 1.44 -0.66
C PRO A 10 -14.87 1.01 -2.11
N PRO A 11 -15.85 1.15 -3.03
CA PRO A 11 -15.72 0.66 -4.41
C PRO A 11 -14.47 1.19 -5.12
N GLU A 12 -14.11 2.44 -4.88
CA GLU A 12 -12.92 3.07 -5.45
C GLU A 12 -11.62 2.41 -4.97
N VAL A 13 -11.55 2.02 -3.69
CA VAL A 13 -10.40 1.33 -3.11
C VAL A 13 -10.31 -0.09 -3.65
N ALA A 14 -11.44 -0.79 -3.76
CA ALA A 14 -11.50 -2.12 -4.38
C ALA A 14 -11.01 -2.08 -5.84
N ALA A 15 -11.46 -1.10 -6.63
CA ALA A 15 -11.01 -0.92 -8.01
C ALA A 15 -9.50 -0.64 -8.11
N ARG A 16 -8.93 0.16 -7.19
CA ARG A 16 -7.48 0.40 -7.13
C ARG A 16 -6.69 -0.88 -6.84
N LEU A 17 -7.20 -1.77 -6.00
CA LEU A 17 -6.58 -3.07 -5.73
C LEU A 17 -6.68 -4.00 -6.95
N GLU A 18 -7.82 -4.04 -7.64
CA GLU A 18 -7.97 -4.80 -8.89
C GLU A 18 -6.98 -4.31 -9.95
N MET A 19 -6.80 -3.00 -10.10
CA MET A 19 -5.81 -2.41 -11.00
C MET A 19 -4.37 -2.78 -10.60
N LEU A 20 -4.06 -2.81 -9.30
CA LEU A 20 -2.77 -3.29 -8.81
C LEU A 20 -2.55 -4.76 -9.19
N GLY A 21 -3.55 -5.62 -8.97
CA GLY A 21 -3.51 -7.03 -9.36
C GLY A 21 -3.29 -7.22 -10.86
N ALA A 22 -3.98 -6.42 -11.69
CA ALA A 22 -3.79 -6.42 -13.14
C ALA A 22 -2.36 -6.04 -13.54
N ARG A 23 -1.77 -4.99 -12.94
CA ARG A 23 -0.36 -4.62 -13.19
C ARG A 23 0.61 -5.73 -12.80
N ILE A 24 0.36 -6.43 -11.68
CA ILE A 24 1.18 -7.57 -11.25
C ILE A 24 1.06 -8.73 -12.26
N ARG A 25 -0.15 -9.01 -12.75
CA ARG A 25 -0.40 -10.00 -13.80
C ARG A 25 0.37 -9.66 -15.07
N ASP A 26 0.31 -8.41 -15.51
CA ASP A 26 1.04 -7.94 -16.70
C ASP A 26 2.55 -8.08 -16.52
N ALA A 27 3.08 -7.69 -15.36
CA ALA A 27 4.47 -7.86 -14.99
C ALA A 27 4.91 -9.33 -15.07
N ARG A 28 4.06 -10.26 -14.60
CA ARG A 28 4.31 -11.71 -14.70
C ARG A 28 4.33 -12.19 -16.16
N LEU A 29 3.34 -11.77 -16.94
CA LEU A 29 3.20 -12.18 -18.34
C LEU A 29 4.35 -11.66 -19.21
N ARG A 30 4.81 -10.43 -19.01
CA ARG A 30 5.99 -9.86 -19.69
C ARG A 30 7.26 -10.65 -19.43
N ARG A 31 7.36 -11.29 -18.26
CA ARG A 31 8.45 -12.20 -17.88
C ARG A 31 8.25 -13.65 -18.37
N LYS A 32 7.16 -13.91 -19.09
CA LYS A 32 6.78 -15.24 -19.60
C LYS A 32 6.62 -16.30 -18.50
N PHE A 33 6.23 -15.88 -17.29
CA PHE A 33 5.95 -16.82 -16.20
C PHE A 33 4.48 -17.24 -16.22
N ARG A 34 4.23 -18.54 -16.07
CA ARG A 34 2.91 -19.06 -15.69
C ARG A 34 2.67 -18.75 -14.21
N GLN A 35 1.40 -18.79 -13.78
CA GLN A 35 1.08 -18.61 -12.36
C GLN A 35 1.78 -19.66 -11.48
N VAL A 36 1.93 -20.89 -11.97
CA VAL A 36 2.65 -21.96 -11.25
C VAL A 36 4.14 -21.65 -11.10
N ASP A 37 4.77 -21.04 -12.10
CA ASP A 37 6.20 -20.67 -12.03
C ASP A 37 6.43 -19.61 -10.96
N LEU A 38 5.54 -18.60 -10.91
CA LEU A 38 5.61 -17.56 -9.88
C LEU A 38 5.33 -18.15 -8.49
N ALA A 39 4.30 -18.99 -8.36
CA ALA A 39 3.95 -19.67 -7.12
C ALA A 39 5.13 -20.47 -6.54
N THR A 40 5.83 -21.24 -7.38
CA THR A 40 7.03 -22.00 -6.99
C THR A 40 8.13 -21.08 -6.47
N ARG A 41 8.42 -19.99 -7.19
CA ARG A 41 9.49 -19.04 -6.82
C ARG A 41 9.17 -18.27 -5.54
N THR A 42 7.91 -17.92 -5.31
CA THR A 42 7.46 -17.22 -4.10
C THR A 42 7.21 -18.18 -2.92
N LYS A 43 7.23 -19.49 -3.15
CA LYS A 43 6.77 -20.51 -2.19
C LYS A 43 5.34 -20.23 -1.69
N LEU A 44 4.46 -19.83 -2.61
CA LEU A 44 3.04 -19.59 -2.36
C LEU A 44 2.22 -20.61 -3.15
N SER A 45 0.93 -20.76 -2.82
CA SER A 45 0.04 -21.59 -3.62
C SER A 45 -0.34 -20.86 -4.93
N ARG A 46 -0.73 -21.63 -5.96
CA ARG A 46 -1.27 -21.06 -7.20
C ARG A 46 -2.50 -20.19 -6.95
N SER A 47 -3.36 -20.60 -6.01
CA SER A 47 -4.56 -19.84 -5.64
C SER A 47 -4.23 -18.51 -4.97
N THR A 48 -3.13 -18.42 -4.20
CA THR A 48 -2.64 -17.15 -3.68
C THR A 48 -2.17 -16.23 -4.81
N ILE A 49 -1.42 -16.75 -5.80
CA ILE A 49 -1.02 -15.95 -6.97
C ILE A 49 -2.24 -15.45 -7.75
N GLU A 50 -3.24 -16.29 -7.94
CA GLU A 50 -4.50 -15.90 -8.57
C GLU A 50 -5.26 -14.83 -7.77
N ALA A 51 -5.27 -14.92 -6.44
CA ALA A 51 -5.87 -13.91 -5.57
C ALA A 51 -5.13 -12.57 -5.64
N ILE A 52 -3.78 -12.60 -5.68
CA ILE A 52 -2.93 -11.42 -5.89
C ILE A 52 -3.27 -10.74 -7.23
N GLU A 53 -3.34 -11.51 -8.31
CA GLU A 53 -3.63 -10.97 -9.66
C GLU A 53 -5.04 -10.42 -9.81
N ARG A 54 -5.97 -10.83 -8.93
CA ARG A 54 -7.31 -10.25 -8.82
C ARG A 54 -7.38 -9.05 -7.87
N GLY A 55 -6.28 -8.69 -7.20
CA GLY A 55 -6.29 -7.59 -6.23
C GLY A 55 -7.09 -7.92 -4.96
N SER A 56 -7.13 -9.19 -4.54
CA SER A 56 -7.88 -9.60 -3.36
C SER A 56 -7.39 -8.89 -2.09
N PRO A 57 -8.26 -8.17 -1.35
CA PRO A 57 -7.89 -7.49 -0.11
C PRO A 57 -7.61 -8.47 1.04
N ASP A 58 -8.15 -9.69 0.98
CA ASP A 58 -7.93 -10.75 1.98
C ASP A 58 -6.53 -11.37 1.87
N THR A 59 -5.80 -11.07 0.79
CA THR A 59 -4.45 -11.60 0.60
C THR A 59 -3.45 -10.73 1.35
N ALA A 60 -2.66 -11.36 2.21
CA ALA A 60 -1.68 -10.66 3.03
C ALA A 60 -0.72 -9.82 2.17
N ILE A 61 -0.45 -8.57 2.60
CA ILE A 61 0.44 -7.65 1.88
C ILE A 61 1.85 -8.23 1.63
N GLY A 62 2.34 -9.06 2.55
CA GLY A 62 3.62 -9.77 2.40
C GLY A 62 3.65 -10.74 1.20
N ALA A 63 2.49 -11.26 0.78
CA ALA A 63 2.39 -12.11 -0.40
C ALA A 63 2.53 -11.29 -1.68
N TYR A 64 1.91 -10.10 -1.74
CA TYR A 64 2.12 -9.13 -2.82
C TYR A 64 3.59 -8.71 -2.92
N ALA A 65 4.19 -8.30 -1.80
CA ALA A 65 5.58 -7.89 -1.74
C ALA A 65 6.54 -9.01 -2.22
N ARG A 66 6.28 -10.27 -1.83
CA ARG A 66 7.09 -11.40 -2.29
C ARG A 66 6.96 -11.65 -3.78
N ALA A 67 5.76 -11.51 -4.35
CA ALA A 67 5.56 -11.63 -5.79
C ALA A 67 6.31 -10.53 -6.57
N LEU A 68 6.26 -9.29 -6.08
CA LEU A 68 7.02 -8.16 -6.65
C LEU A 68 8.52 -8.41 -6.57
N TRP A 69 9.04 -8.82 -5.41
CA TRP A 69 10.46 -9.10 -5.21
C TRP A 69 11.00 -10.19 -6.14
N VAL A 70 10.29 -11.32 -6.30
CA VAL A 70 10.68 -12.39 -7.24
C VAL A 70 10.74 -11.90 -8.68
N MET A 71 9.97 -10.87 -9.01
CA MET A 71 9.96 -10.23 -10.33
C MET A 71 10.97 -9.07 -10.45
N GLY A 72 11.66 -8.69 -9.37
CA GLY A 72 12.56 -7.53 -9.33
C GLY A 72 11.83 -6.19 -9.35
N LEU A 73 10.61 -6.13 -8.80
CA LEU A 73 9.76 -4.95 -8.71
C LEU A 73 9.54 -4.49 -7.25
N ASP A 74 10.34 -4.99 -6.31
CA ASP A 74 10.24 -4.66 -4.89
C ASP A 74 10.40 -3.16 -4.61
N ARG A 75 11.24 -2.46 -5.37
CA ARG A 75 11.43 -1.00 -5.24
C ARG A 75 10.18 -0.19 -5.56
N GLU A 76 9.20 -0.74 -6.28
CA GLU A 76 7.93 -0.04 -6.51
C GLU A 76 7.12 0.15 -5.21
N ILE A 77 7.42 -0.64 -4.17
CA ILE A 77 6.78 -0.48 -2.85
C ILE A 77 7.13 0.87 -2.24
N ASP A 78 8.33 1.40 -2.51
CA ASP A 78 8.80 2.69 -1.99
C ASP A 78 7.94 3.86 -2.47
N LEU A 79 7.18 3.69 -3.57
CA LEU A 79 6.25 4.69 -4.10
C LEU A 79 4.92 4.75 -3.33
N ILE A 80 4.63 3.77 -2.48
CA ILE A 80 3.39 3.72 -1.71
C ILE A 80 3.53 4.66 -0.51
N ALA A 81 2.73 5.73 -0.52
CA ALA A 81 2.80 6.80 0.47
C ALA A 81 4.17 7.51 0.52
N ASP A 82 4.85 7.60 -0.63
CA ASP A 82 6.02 8.46 -0.79
C ASP A 82 5.60 9.92 -0.54
N THR A 83 6.26 10.58 0.41
CA THR A 83 5.98 11.97 0.78
C THR A 83 6.27 12.95 -0.36
N ALA A 84 7.18 12.59 -1.27
CA ALA A 84 7.43 13.39 -2.47
C ALA A 84 6.24 13.36 -3.46
N LEU A 85 5.36 12.36 -3.35
CA LEU A 85 4.16 12.21 -4.17
C LEU A 85 2.89 12.71 -3.45
N ASP A 86 2.97 13.05 -2.17
CA ASP A 86 1.86 13.56 -1.35
C ASP A 86 1.79 15.09 -1.38
N ALA A 87 1.24 15.62 -2.48
CA ALA A 87 1.09 17.07 -2.66
C ALA A 87 0.20 17.73 -1.60
N GLU A 88 -0.83 17.01 -1.11
CA GLU A 88 -1.72 17.51 -0.07
C GLU A 88 -1.00 17.57 1.28
N GLY A 89 -0.25 16.53 1.65
CA GLY A 89 0.59 16.51 2.84
C GLY A 89 1.63 17.65 2.82
N ALA A 90 2.30 17.86 1.69
CA ALA A 90 3.25 18.96 1.53
C ALA A 90 2.60 20.35 1.70
N ALA A 91 1.36 20.52 1.20
CA ALA A 91 0.61 21.77 1.36
C ALA A 91 0.20 22.04 2.81
N LEU A 92 -0.05 21.00 3.60
CA LEU A 92 -0.33 21.12 5.04
C LEU A 92 0.92 21.53 5.84
N GLU A 93 2.11 21.09 5.43
CA GLU A 93 3.38 21.50 6.03
C GLU A 93 3.72 22.97 5.71
N TYR A 94 3.40 23.43 4.49
CA TYR A 94 3.53 24.81 4.08
C TYR A 94 2.36 25.68 4.60
N GLN A 95 2.32 25.91 5.91
CA GLN A 95 1.53 27.00 6.50
C GLN A 95 2.47 28.14 6.94
N PRO A 96 2.61 29.23 6.16
CA PRO A 96 3.37 30.40 6.55
C PRO A 96 2.62 31.18 7.65
N GLY A 97 2.61 30.63 8.87
CA GLY A 97 1.83 31.16 9.99
C GLY A 97 2.09 30.49 11.33
N GLU A 98 2.55 29.24 11.37
CA GLU A 98 2.86 28.54 12.63
C GLU A 98 4.24 28.91 13.19
N ARG A 99 4.50 30.22 13.35
CA ARG A 99 5.37 30.64 14.46
C ARG A 99 4.60 30.29 15.72
N ARG A 100 4.90 29.14 16.33
CA ARG A 100 4.34 28.75 17.65
C ARG A 100 4.38 29.96 18.57
N VAL A 101 3.22 30.57 18.82
CA VAL A 101 3.09 31.58 19.88
C VAL A 101 3.25 30.79 21.17
N ARG A 102 4.44 30.85 21.76
CA ARG A 102 4.63 30.44 23.16
C ARG A 102 3.66 31.27 23.98
N VAL A 103 2.62 30.64 24.51
CA VAL A 103 1.83 31.24 25.59
C VAL A 103 2.82 31.55 26.71
N ARG A 104 3.14 32.84 26.92
CA ARG A 104 3.89 33.25 28.10
C ARG A 104 3.02 32.86 29.29
N LYS A 105 3.50 31.93 30.11
CA LYS A 105 2.94 31.64 31.43
C LYS A 105 2.94 32.97 32.20
N GLY A 106 1.78 33.57 32.35
CA GLY A 106 1.60 34.74 33.20
C GLY A 106 2.05 34.38 34.61
N LEU A 107 3.04 35.11 35.09
CA LEU A 107 3.30 35.29 36.51
C LEU A 107 2.27 36.29 37.00
N ASP A 108 1.44 35.91 37.98
CA ASP A 108 0.79 36.83 38.92
C ASP A 108 0.78 36.03 40.24
N ASN A 109 1.80 36.15 41.10
CA ASN A 109 2.02 37.18 42.14
C ASN A 109 0.82 37.36 43.08
N ASP A 110 1.01 36.89 44.32
CA ASP A 110 0.20 37.08 45.51
C ASP A 110 -0.16 38.56 45.75
N PHE A 111 -1.44 38.87 45.96
CA PHE A 111 -1.96 39.99 46.78
C PHE A 111 -3.36 39.67 47.30
#